data_AF-A0A1I1JCU3-F1
#
_entry.id   AF-A0A1I1JCU3-F1
#
_cell.length_a   1.000
_cell.length_b   1.000
_cell.length_c   1.000
_cell.angle_alpha   90.00
_cell.angle_beta   90.00
_cell.angle_gamma   90.00
#
_symmetry.space_group_name_H-M   'P 1'
#
loop_
_entity.id
_entity.type
_entity.pdbx_description
1 polymer ?
#
loop_
_entity_poly.entity_id
_entity_poly.type
_entity_poly.pdbx_seq_one_letter_code
_entity_poly.pdbx_strand_id
1 'polypeptide(L)' 'MTIRQKIAQFAQYQRTMRELNALDTRQLNDLGITKGDIKNIARGTYAN' A
#
# COMPACT_ATOMS: atom_id res chain seq x y z
N MET A 1 16.44 3.63 -13.00
CA MET A 1 16.04 4.26 -11.72
C MET A 1 17.28 4.78 -11.00
N THR A 2 17.25 6.01 -10.49
CA THR A 2 18.29 6.60 -9.65
C THR A 2 18.10 6.21 -8.18
N ILE A 3 19.14 6.39 -7.34
CA ILE A 3 19.05 6.15 -5.88
C ILE A 3 17.94 7.01 -5.25
N ARG A 4 17.82 8.28 -5.70
CA ARG A 4 16.74 9.18 -5.26
C ARG A 4 15.36 8.61 -5.57
N GLN A 5 15.18 8.05 -6.77
CA GLN A 5 13.92 7.41 -7.15
C GLN A 5 13.62 6.17 -6.30
N LYS A 6 14.62 5.34 -5.98
CA LYS A 6 14.44 4.18 -5.09
C LYS A 6 14.02 4.58 -3.67
N ILE A 7 14.64 5.64 -3.12
CA ILE A 7 14.29 6.16 -1.80
C ILE A 7 12.85 6.68 -1.79
N ALA A 8 12.47 7.46 -2.82
CA ALA A 8 11.11 7.96 -2.94
C ALA A 8 10.07 6.83 -3.05
N GLN A 9 10.35 5.79 -3.83
CA GLN A 9 9.48 4.62 -3.94
C GLN A 9 9.35 3.86 -2.62
N PHE A 10 10.46 3.68 -1.90
CA PHE A 10 10.43 3.03 -0.58
C PHE A 10 9.62 3.86 0.44
N ALA A 11 9.81 5.18 0.45
CA ALA A 11 9.04 6.07 1.31
C ALA A 11 7.54 5.99 1.00
N GLN A 12 7.17 5.97 -0.28
CA GLN A 12 5.78 5.78 -0.70
C GLN A 12 5.22 4.43 -0.25
N TYR A 13 5.97 3.34 -0.44
CA TYR A 13 5.59 2.00 0.02
C TYR A 13 5.32 1.97 1.53
N GLN A 14 6.23 2.53 2.34
CA GLN A 14 6.08 2.60 3.79
C GLN A 14 4.86 3.43 4.21
N ARG A 15 4.63 4.56 3.54
CA ARG A 15 3.47 5.41 3.77
C ARG A 15 2.17 4.65 3.52
N THR A 16 2.03 4.00 2.37
CA THR A 16 0.84 3.23 2.00
C THR A 16 0.59 2.08 2.98
N MET A 17 1.64 1.34 3.36
CA MET A 17 1.49 0.28 4.37
C MET A 17 0.99 0.84 5.69
N ARG A 18 1.56 1.93 6.20
CA ARG A 18 1.15 2.52 7.47
C ARG A 18 -0.30 2.99 7.43
N GLU A 19 -0.69 3.69 6.36
CA GLU A 19 -2.03 4.24 6.19
C GLU A 19 -3.09 3.14 6.07
N LEU A 20 -2.85 2.11 5.24
CA LEU A 20 -3.82 1.01 5.07
C LEU A 20 -3.84 0.04 6.26
N ASN A 21 -2.71 -0.16 6.95
CA ASN A 21 -2.71 -0.99 8.16
C ASN A 21 -3.44 -0.34 9.33
N ALA A 22 -3.51 1.00 9.37
CA ALA A 22 -4.25 1.74 10.37
C ALA A 22 -5.79 1.64 10.19
N LEU A 23 -6.26 1.17 9.03
CA LEU A 23 -7.68 0.94 8.78
C LEU A 23 -8.14 -0.42 9.35
N ASP A 24 -9.35 -0.44 9.88
CA ASP A 24 -10.01 -1.67 10.33
C ASP A 24 -10.50 -2.52 9.15
N THR A 25 -10.74 -3.81 9.40
CA THR A 25 -11.20 -4.77 8.38
C THR A 25 -12.47 -4.29 7.66
N ARG A 26 -13.41 -3.65 8.37
CA ARG A 26 -14.63 -3.11 7.76
C ARG A 26 -14.31 -1.98 6.77
N GLN A 27 -13.47 -1.04 7.17
CA GLN A 27 -13.07 0.09 6.32
C GLN A 27 -12.32 -0.37 5.07
N LEU A 28 -11.48 -1.40 5.19
CA LEU A 28 -10.81 -2.02 4.05
C LEU A 28 -11.83 -2.67 3.12
N ASN A 29 -12.78 -3.43 3.66
CA ASN A 29 -13.84 -4.07 2.88
C ASN A 29 -14.74 -3.04 2.17
N ASP A 30 -15.02 -1.90 2.80
CA ASP A 30 -15.80 -0.81 2.18
C ASP A 30 -15.08 -0.20 0.96
N LEU A 31 -13.74 -0.28 0.94
CA LEU A 31 -12.90 0.09 -0.21
C LEU A 31 -12.74 -1.05 -1.24
N GLY A 32 -13.31 -2.22 -0.96
CA GLY A 32 -13.19 -3.42 -1.80
C GLY A 32 -11.84 -4.12 -1.69
N ILE A 33 -11.03 -3.85 -0.65
CA ILE A 33 -9.71 -4.45 -0.45
C ILE A 33 -9.64 -5.23 0.86
N THR A 34 -8.75 -6.21 0.93
CA THR A 34 -8.46 -6.97 2.15
C THR A 34 -7.09 -6.62 2.73
N LYS A 35 -6.81 -7.04 3.97
CA LYS A 35 -5.46 -6.91 4.57
C LYS A 35 -4.37 -7.58 3.71
N GLY A 36 -4.71 -8.65 2.97
CA GLY A 36 -3.78 -9.33 2.07
C GLY A 36 -3.35 -8.47 0.88
N ASP A 37 -4.24 -7.60 0.41
CA ASP A 37 -4.02 -6.77 -0.78
C ASP A 37 -3.08 -5.58 -0.51
N ILE A 38 -3.00 -5.11 0.73
CA ILE A 38 -2.21 -3.94 1.15
C ILE A 38 -0.78 -4.00 0.61
N LYS A 39 -0.14 -5.18 0.66
CA LYS A 39 1.24 -5.36 0.20
C LYS A 39 1.38 -5.18 -1.31
N ASN A 40 0.41 -5.68 -2.08
CA ASN A 40 0.39 -5.56 -3.53
C ASN A 40 0.04 -4.13 -3.95
N ILE A 41 -0.88 -3.47 -3.23
CA ILE A 41 -1.24 -2.06 -3.43
C ILE A 41 -0.03 -1.17 -3.17
N ALA A 42 0.66 -1.35 -2.04
CA ALA A 42 1.85 -0.57 -1.69
C ALA A 42 2.98 -0.74 -2.73
N ARG A 43 3.04 -1.87 -3.44
CA ARG A 43 3.99 -2.14 -4.52
C ARG A 43 3.54 -1.65 -5.90
N GLY A 44 2.29 -1.20 -6.02
CA GLY A 44 1.69 -0.82 -7.30
C GLY A 44 1.41 -2.00 -8.23
N THR A 45 1.35 -3.23 -7.70
CA THR A 45 1.07 -4.46 -8.47
C THR A 45 -0.33 -5.00 -8.24
N TYR A 46 -1.18 -4.23 -7.55
CA TYR A 46 -2.57 -4.60 -7.32
C TYR A 46 -3.41 -4.35 -8.58
N ALA A 47 -4.15 -5.37 -8.98
CA ALA A 47 -5.16 -5.30 -10.03
C ALA A 47 -6.46 -5.87 -9.43
N ASN A 48 -7.54 -5.10 -9.57
CA ASN A 48 -8.91 -5.45 -9.11
C ASN A 48 -9.54 -6.48 -10.05
#